data_AF-A0ABD1S8H9-F1
#
_entry.id   AF-A0ABD1S8H9-F1
#
_cell.length_a   1.000
_cell.length_b   1.000
_cell.length_c   1.000
_cell.angle_alpha   90.00
_cell.angle_beta   90.00
_cell.angle_gamma   90.00
#
_symmetry.space_group_name_H-M   'P 1'
#
loop_
_entity.id
_entity.type
_entity.pdbx_description
1 polymer ?
#
loop_
_entity_poly.entity_id
_entity_poly.type
_entity_poly.pdbx_seq_one_letter_code
_entity_poly.pdbx_strand_id
1 'polypeptide(L)'
;MAYQGVPGAYSEAAAGKAYPNCDPIPCDQFEVAFQAVEIWIADRAMLPVENSLGGSIHRNYDLLLCHRLHIVGEVQLPVHHCLLALPGVRMEHITRIISHPQALSQCENTLTKIGLNASREAVDDTAGAAEYISNQQPPQYRGNRLCTRR
;
A
#
# COMPACT_ATOMS: atom_id res chain seq x y z
N MET A 1 15.15 -7.86 -2.99
CA MET A 1 14.01 -7.76 -3.93
C MET A 1 13.45 -6.35 -3.85
N ALA A 2 13.57 -5.56 -4.92
CA ALA A 2 13.04 -4.20 -4.94
C ALA A 2 11.51 -4.20 -5.05
N TYR A 3 10.84 -3.23 -4.42
CA TYR A 3 9.41 -3.02 -4.59
C TYR A 3 9.07 -1.54 -4.38
N GLN A 4 8.00 -1.06 -5.00
CA GLN A 4 7.53 0.30 -4.76
C GLN A 4 6.62 0.35 -3.52
N GLY A 5 6.91 1.29 -2.61
CA GLY A 5 6.16 1.55 -1.39
C GLY A 5 7.03 1.48 -0.13
N VAL A 6 6.37 1.58 1.03
CA VAL A 6 7.02 1.49 2.35
C VAL A 6 6.80 0.11 3.00
N PRO A 7 7.53 -0.25 4.08
CA PRO A 7 7.27 -1.49 4.81
C PRO A 7 5.81 -1.62 5.24
N GLY A 8 5.19 -2.73 4.89
CA GLY A 8 3.77 -3.01 5.07
C GLY A 8 2.91 -2.90 3.83
N ALA A 9 3.46 -2.45 2.71
CA ALA A 9 2.74 -2.38 1.44
C ALA A 9 2.38 -3.77 0.91
N TYR A 10 1.34 -3.84 0.08
CA TYR A 10 0.96 -5.10 -0.58
C TYR A 10 2.06 -5.65 -1.48
N SER A 11 2.88 -4.79 -2.10
CA SER A 11 4.04 -5.18 -2.90
C SER A 11 5.10 -5.92 -2.08
N GLU A 12 5.34 -5.51 -0.82
CA GLU A 12 6.23 -6.22 0.10
C GLU A 12 5.65 -7.60 0.47
N ALA A 13 4.35 -7.65 0.77
CA ALA A 13 3.68 -8.92 1.07
C ALA A 13 3.68 -9.88 -0.14
N ALA A 14 3.56 -9.37 -1.36
CA ALA A 14 3.68 -10.13 -2.59
C ALA A 14 5.11 -10.66 -2.77
N ALA A 15 6.12 -9.84 -2.49
CA ALA A 15 7.54 -10.23 -2.51
C ALA A 15 7.79 -11.40 -1.55
N GLY A 16 7.38 -11.27 -0.28
CA GLY A 16 7.54 -12.34 0.71
C GLY A 16 6.72 -13.60 0.41
N LYS A 17 5.55 -13.47 -0.22
CA LYS A 17 4.75 -14.63 -0.65
C LYS A 17 5.44 -15.40 -1.78
N ALA A 18 6.01 -14.70 -2.76
CA ALA A 18 6.69 -15.32 -3.89
C ALA A 18 8.09 -15.85 -3.50
N TYR A 19 8.78 -15.16 -2.58
CA TYR A 19 10.13 -15.48 -2.15
C TYR A 19 10.25 -15.28 -0.62
N PRO A 20 9.96 -16.33 0.18
CA PRO A 20 9.94 -16.23 1.64
C PRO A 20 11.24 -15.77 2.31
N ASN A 21 12.38 -15.98 1.65
CA ASN A 21 13.71 -15.62 2.14
C ASN A 21 14.29 -14.38 1.42
N CYS A 22 13.46 -13.58 0.75
CA CYS A 22 13.96 -12.36 0.12
C CYS A 22 14.16 -11.25 1.16
N ASP A 23 15.20 -10.44 0.97
CA ASP A 23 15.35 -9.16 1.66
C ASP A 23 14.65 -8.07 0.84
N PRO A 24 13.49 -7.55 1.27
CA PRO A 24 12.74 -6.56 0.51
C PRO A 24 13.40 -5.18 0.63
N ILE A 25 13.49 -4.47 -0.49
CA ILE A 25 14.09 -3.13 -0.59
C ILE A 25 12.99 -2.15 -1.00
N PRO A 26 12.52 -1.27 -0.09
CA PRO A 26 11.51 -0.27 -0.41
C PRO A 26 12.07 0.77 -1.39
N CYS A 27 11.24 1.19 -2.32
CA CYS A 27 11.55 2.21 -3.33
C CYS A 27 10.39 3.21 -3.39
N ASP A 28 10.69 4.50 -3.49
CA ASP A 28 9.66 5.54 -3.50
C ASP A 28 8.79 5.48 -4.77
N GLN A 29 9.41 5.16 -5.91
CA GLN A 29 8.75 5.10 -7.22
C GLN A 29 9.02 3.79 -7.95
N PHE A 30 8.17 3.45 -8.93
CA PHE A 30 8.33 2.25 -9.74
C PHE A 30 9.65 2.29 -10.51
N GLU A 31 9.99 3.42 -11.12
CA GLU A 31 11.22 3.66 -11.86
C GLU A 31 12.47 3.31 -11.02
N VAL A 32 12.46 3.66 -9.74
CA VAL A 32 13.56 3.35 -8.82
C VAL A 32 13.69 1.85 -8.60
N ALA A 33 12.58 1.12 -8.49
CA ALA A 33 12.59 -0.34 -8.38
C ALA A 33 13.11 -1.02 -9.66
N PHE A 34 12.78 -0.51 -10.85
CA PHE A 34 13.36 -0.98 -12.12
C PHE A 34 14.86 -0.72 -12.17
N GLN A 35 15.29 0.52 -11.88
CA GLN A 35 16.69 0.91 -11.87
C GLN A 35 17.50 0.06 -10.89
N ALA A 36 16.99 -0.20 -9.69
CA ALA A 36 17.65 -1.04 -8.69
C ALA A 36 18.03 -2.43 -9.23
N VAL A 37 17.22 -2.98 -10.14
CA VAL A 37 17.55 -4.25 -10.81
C VAL A 37 18.60 -4.05 -11.90
N GLU A 38 18.49 -3.01 -12.72
CA GLU A 38 19.46 -2.73 -13.79
C GLU A 38 20.87 -2.45 -13.27
N ILE A 39 21.00 -1.80 -12.12
CA ILE A 39 22.29 -1.49 -11.50
C ILE A 39 22.74 -2.53 -10.47
N TRP A 40 22.09 -3.69 -10.43
CA TRP A 40 22.45 -4.84 -9.58
C TRP A 40 22.40 -4.57 -8.07
N ILE A 41 21.61 -3.58 -7.62
CA ILE A 41 21.26 -3.41 -6.20
C ILE A 41 20.28 -4.49 -5.74
N ALA A 42 19.39 -4.94 -6.64
CA ALA A 42 18.45 -6.02 -6.38
C ALA A 42 18.48 -7.04 -7.53
N ASP A 43 18.37 -8.33 -7.21
CA ASP A 43 18.29 -9.36 -8.26
C ASP A 43 16.96 -9.33 -9.04
N ARG A 44 15.90 -8.84 -8.40
CA ARG A 44 14.51 -8.87 -8.88
C ARG A 44 13.71 -7.71 -8.30
N ALA A 45 12.69 -7.28 -9.03
CA ALA A 45 11.66 -6.34 -8.57
C ALA A 45 10.28 -7.03 -8.51
N MET A 46 9.49 -6.70 -7.49
CA MET A 46 8.08 -7.08 -7.36
C MET A 46 7.22 -5.86 -7.66
N LEU A 47 6.44 -5.93 -8.74
CA LEU A 47 5.68 -4.81 -9.26
C LEU A 47 4.24 -5.25 -9.57
N PRO A 48 3.23 -4.46 -9.18
CA PRO A 48 1.85 -4.75 -9.53
C PRO A 48 1.60 -4.39 -10.99
N VAL A 49 1.09 -5.33 -11.79
CA VAL A 49 0.75 -5.10 -13.21
C VAL A 49 -0.75 -4.97 -13.45
N GLU A 50 -1.57 -5.55 -12.56
CA GLU A 50 -3.03 -5.53 -12.68
C GLU A 50 -3.68 -5.54 -11.29
N ASN A 51 -4.83 -4.88 -11.17
CA ASN A 51 -5.74 -4.96 -10.03
C ASN A 51 -7.14 -5.31 -10.53
N SER A 52 -7.81 -6.30 -9.93
CA SER A 52 -9.14 -6.74 -10.37
C SER A 52 -10.22 -5.65 -10.35
N LEU A 53 -10.04 -4.60 -9.55
CA LEU A 53 -10.96 -3.46 -9.43
C LEU A 53 -10.46 -2.22 -10.17
N GLY A 54 -9.14 -2.08 -10.34
CA GLY A 54 -8.50 -0.93 -11.00
C GLY A 54 -8.08 -1.16 -12.45
N GLY A 55 -8.14 -2.39 -12.93
CA GLY A 55 -7.61 -2.81 -14.22
C GLY A 55 -6.07 -2.85 -14.25
N SER A 56 -5.52 -2.78 -15.45
CA SER A 56 -4.08 -2.82 -15.71
C SER A 56 -3.39 -1.54 -15.25
N ILE A 57 -2.21 -1.69 -14.65
CA ILE A 57 -1.34 -0.57 -14.24
C ILE A 57 -0.39 -0.28 -15.41
N HIS A 58 -0.90 0.46 -16.40
CA HIS A 58 -0.21 0.72 -17.67
C HIS A 58 1.21 1.28 -17.50
N ARG A 59 1.43 2.12 -16.48
CA ARG A 59 2.77 2.67 -16.17
C ARG A 59 3.84 1.58 -16.01
N ASN A 60 3.51 0.45 -15.38
CA ASN A 60 4.48 -0.64 -15.20
C ASN A 60 4.71 -1.43 -16.50
N TYR A 61 3.73 -1.47 -17.41
CA TYR A 61 3.95 -1.98 -18.77
C TYR A 61 4.87 -1.07 -19.57
N ASP A 62 4.67 0.25 -19.50
CA ASP A 62 5.52 1.22 -20.19
C ASP A 62 6.97 1.13 -19.69
N LEU A 63 7.17 1.00 -18.38
CA LEU A 63 8.50 0.81 -17.79
C LEU A 63 9.15 -0.51 -18.23
N LEU A 64 8.39 -1.61 -18.33
CA LEU A 64 8.90 -2.86 -18.88
C LEU A 64 9.38 -2.73 -20.34
N LEU A 65 8.76 -1.84 -21.13
CA LEU A 65 9.20 -1.57 -22.51
C LEU A 65 10.45 -0.68 -22.56
N CYS A 66 10.62 0.22 -21.59
CA CYS A 66 11.78 1.12 -21.51
C CYS A 66 13.04 0.46 -20.94
N HIS A 67 12.90 -0.56 -20.10
CA HIS A 67 14.00 -1.23 -19.41
C HIS A 67 14.35 -2.58 -20.04
N ARG A 68 15.61 -3.00 -19.95
CA ARG A 68 16.07 -4.30 -20.50
C ARG A 68 15.84 -5.45 -19.51
N LEU A 69 14.66 -5.49 -18.90
CA LEU A 69 14.25 -6.51 -17.93
C LEU A 69 13.24 -7.48 -18.56
N HIS A 70 13.06 -8.63 -17.93
CA HIS A 70 12.09 -9.64 -18.36
C HIS A 70 11.30 -10.16 -17.17
N ILE A 71 10.05 -10.55 -17.43
CA ILE A 71 9.17 -11.15 -16.42
C ILE A 71 9.63 -12.59 -16.17
N VAL A 72 9.94 -12.89 -14.91
CA VAL A 72 10.47 -14.21 -14.47
C VAL A 72 9.49 -14.99 -13.61
N GLY A 73 8.31 -14.44 -13.36
CA GLY A 73 7.26 -15.07 -12.56
C GLY A 73 6.15 -14.08 -12.22
N GLU A 74 5.05 -14.62 -11.68
CA GLU A 74 3.88 -13.86 -11.26
C GLU A 74 3.39 -14.35 -9.89
N VAL A 75 2.70 -13.47 -9.16
CA VAL A 75 2.05 -13.81 -7.91
C VAL A 75 0.72 -13.07 -7.80
N GLN A 76 -0.33 -13.81 -7.46
CA GLN A 76 -1.62 -13.22 -7.12
C GLN A 76 -1.71 -13.05 -5.60
N LEU A 77 -2.01 -11.83 -5.16
CA LEU A 77 -2.18 -11.50 -3.75
C LEU A 77 -3.60 -10.97 -3.52
N PRO A 78 -4.44 -11.65 -2.72
CA PRO A 78 -5.72 -11.10 -2.32
C PRO A 78 -5.52 -9.89 -1.40
N VAL A 79 -6.16 -8.78 -1.76
CA VAL A 79 -6.11 -7.50 -1.03
C VAL A 79 -7.24 -7.50 0.00
N HIS A 80 -6.87 -7.37 1.28
CA HIS A 80 -7.80 -7.31 2.40
C HIS A 80 -7.55 -6.04 3.20
N HIS A 81 -8.48 -5.10 3.12
CA HIS A 81 -8.43 -3.85 3.86
C HIS A 81 -8.97 -4.06 5.28
N CYS A 82 -8.19 -3.72 6.31
CA CYS A 82 -8.66 -3.67 7.69
C CYS A 82 -8.62 -2.25 8.24
N LEU A 83 -9.50 -1.99 9.19
CA LEU A 83 -9.66 -0.70 9.83
C LEU A 83 -8.67 -0.57 10.98
N LEU A 84 -7.70 0.36 10.90
CA LEU A 84 -6.69 0.53 11.95
C LEU A 84 -6.86 1.83 12.74
N ALA A 85 -6.60 1.77 14.04
CA ALA A 85 -6.55 2.93 14.94
C ALA A 85 -5.50 2.71 16.04
N LEU A 86 -5.11 3.78 16.73
CA LEU A 86 -4.18 3.69 17.87
C LEU A 86 -4.80 2.88 19.03
N PRO A 87 -3.98 2.22 19.88
CA PRO A 87 -4.46 1.47 21.03
C PRO A 87 -5.39 2.31 21.93
N GLY A 88 -6.55 1.75 22.28
CA GLY A 88 -7.54 2.41 23.13
C GLY A 88 -8.51 3.36 22.40
N VAL A 89 -8.36 3.57 21.10
CA VAL A 89 -9.33 4.35 20.31
C VAL A 89 -10.62 3.56 20.12
N ARG A 90 -11.73 4.13 20.57
CA ARG A 90 -13.08 3.63 20.30
C ARG A 90 -13.57 4.11 18.95
N MET A 91 -14.41 3.29 18.31
CA MET A 91 -15.01 3.59 17.01
C MET A 91 -15.72 4.95 16.96
N GLU A 92 -16.45 5.29 18.02
CA GLU A 92 -17.17 6.57 18.16
C GLU A 92 -16.27 7.82 18.16
N HIS A 93 -14.97 7.67 18.41
CA HIS A 93 -14.00 8.77 18.43
C HIS A 93 -13.24 8.94 17.11
N ILE A 94 -13.58 8.15 16.08
CA ILE A 94 -12.97 8.25 14.75
C ILE A 94 -13.63 9.41 14.01
N THR A 95 -12.82 10.37 13.55
CA THR A 95 -13.31 11.53 12.79
C THR A 95 -12.67 11.65 11.41
N ARG A 96 -11.61 10.89 11.12
CA ARG A 96 -10.88 10.93 9.85
C ARG A 96 -10.52 9.52 9.40
N ILE A 97 -10.62 9.29 8.10
CA ILE A 97 -10.19 8.05 7.44
C ILE A 97 -9.21 8.45 6.34
N ILE A 98 -7.98 7.98 6.46
CA ILE A 98 -6.86 8.35 5.60
C ILE A 98 -6.34 7.10 4.90
N SER A 99 -6.43 7.06 3.57
CA SER A 99 -5.88 5.95 2.80
C SER A 99 -5.70 6.34 1.34
N HIS A 100 -5.15 5.44 0.54
CA HIS A 100 -5.09 5.60 -0.90
C HIS A 100 -6.51 5.76 -1.50
N PRO A 101 -6.74 6.68 -2.46
CA PRO A 101 -8.07 6.91 -3.04
C PRO A 101 -8.76 5.62 -3.50
N GLN A 102 -8.00 4.69 -4.09
CA GLN A 102 -8.54 3.41 -4.53
C GLN A 102 -9.00 2.54 -3.36
N ALA A 103 -8.27 2.52 -2.24
CA ALA A 103 -8.68 1.78 -1.05
C ALA A 103 -9.92 2.41 -0.39
N LEU A 104 -10.00 3.75 -0.33
CA LEU A 104 -11.18 4.46 0.16
C LEU A 104 -12.43 4.12 -0.66
N SER A 105 -12.30 4.12 -1.99
CA SER A 105 -13.41 3.75 -2.90
C SER A 105 -13.84 2.29 -2.68
N GLN A 106 -12.89 1.37 -2.53
CA GLN A 106 -13.20 -0.05 -2.28
C GLN A 106 -13.89 -0.30 -0.95
N CYS A 107 -13.61 0.53 0.05
CA CYS A 107 -14.20 0.40 1.39
C CYS A 107 -15.47 1.23 1.59
N GLU A 108 -15.91 2.02 0.61
CA GLU A 108 -16.98 3.02 0.76
C GLU A 108 -18.28 2.45 1.34
N ASN A 109 -18.73 1.29 0.84
CA ASN A 109 -19.95 0.63 1.31
C ASN A 109 -19.86 0.25 2.78
N THR A 110 -18.72 -0.29 3.20
CA THR A 110 -18.48 -0.69 4.60
C THR A 110 -18.40 0.55 5.49
N LEU A 111 -17.67 1.59 5.07
CA LEU A 111 -17.55 2.83 5.83
C LEU A 111 -18.91 3.51 6.03
N THR A 112 -19.76 3.49 5.00
CA THR A 112 -21.13 4.01 5.07
C THR A 112 -22.00 3.21 6.03
N LYS A 113 -21.90 1.87 6.02
CA LYS A 113 -22.64 0.98 6.93
C LYS A 113 -22.24 1.14 8.40
N ILE A 114 -20.97 1.40 8.68
CA ILE A 114 -20.49 1.63 10.04
C ILE A 114 -21.08 2.93 10.62
N GLY A 115 -21.55 3.85 9.77
CA GLY A 115 -22.18 5.11 10.21
C GLY A 115 -21.19 6.07 10.87
N LEU A 116 -19.90 5.96 10.52
CA LEU A 116 -18.88 6.89 10.97
C LEU A 116 -19.10 8.24 10.27
N ASN A 117 -19.39 9.29 11.05
CA ASN A 117 -19.29 10.69 10.59
C ASN A 117 -17.82 11.13 10.49
N ALA A 118 -17.01 10.34 9.78
CA ALA A 118 -15.59 10.59 9.58
C ALA A 118 -15.33 11.15 8.18
N SER A 119 -14.50 12.19 8.07
CA SER A 119 -14.07 12.70 6.78
C SER A 119 -13.09 11.71 6.12
N ARG A 120 -13.17 11.59 4.80
CA ARG A 120 -12.28 10.73 3.99
C ARG A 120 -11.19 11.60 3.38
N GLU A 121 -9.95 11.17 3.52
CA GLU A 121 -8.76 11.91 3.10
C GLU A 121 -7.86 10.99 2.29
N ALA A 122 -7.65 11.36 1.03
CA ALA A 122 -6.80 10.62 0.12
C ALA A 122 -5.33 10.96 0.37
N VAL A 123 -4.48 9.93 0.41
CA VAL A 123 -3.02 10.04 0.44
C VAL A 123 -2.41 9.08 -0.58
N ASP A 124 -1.11 9.19 -0.83
CA ASP A 124 -0.46 8.47 -1.93
C ASP A 124 -0.23 6.98 -1.65
N ASP A 125 -0.20 6.54 -0.38
CA ASP A 125 0.02 5.14 -0.03
C ASP A 125 -0.78 4.72 1.22
N THR A 126 -1.31 3.50 1.19
CA THR A 126 -1.96 2.90 2.36
C THR A 126 -0.95 2.59 3.45
N ALA A 127 0.21 1.99 3.14
CA ALA A 127 1.18 1.66 4.19
C ALA A 127 1.76 2.94 4.83
N GLY A 128 2.08 3.96 4.01
CA GLY A 128 2.46 5.28 4.49
C GLY A 128 1.38 5.96 5.35
N ALA A 129 0.09 5.77 5.06
CA ALA A 129 -0.99 6.27 5.91
C ALA A 129 -0.96 5.65 7.31
N ALA A 130 -0.71 4.34 7.42
CA ALA A 130 -0.59 3.66 8.72
C ALA A 130 0.62 4.16 9.51
N GLU A 131 1.78 4.30 8.85
CA GLU A 131 2.99 4.85 9.46
C GLU A 131 2.77 6.29 9.98
N TYR A 132 2.13 7.12 9.18
CA TYR A 132 1.78 8.50 9.55
C TYR A 132 0.87 8.57 10.79
N ILE A 133 -0.05 7.62 10.96
CA ILE A 133 -0.92 7.53 12.14
C ILE A 133 -0.12 7.07 13.36
N SER A 134 0.76 6.09 13.19
CA SER A 134 1.60 5.56 14.26
C SER A 134 2.57 6.59 14.83
N ASN A 135 3.09 7.49 13.97
CA ASN A 135 4.07 8.51 14.36
C ASN A 135 3.43 9.73 15.06
N GLN A 136 2.11 9.81 15.14
CA GLN A 136 1.42 10.85 15.91
C GLN A 136 1.31 10.44 17.38
N GLN A 137 2.02 11.15 18.27
CA GLN A 137 1.76 11.08 19.70
C GLN A 137 0.32 11.52 19.98
N PRO A 138 -0.39 10.93 20.96
CA PRO A 138 -1.75 11.33 21.27
C PRO A 138 -1.77 12.53 22.24
N PRO A 139 -2.21 13.75 21.85
CA PRO A 139 -2.71 14.71 22.82
C PRO A 139 -4.23 14.55 22.87
N GLN A 140 -4.72 13.85 23.90
CA GLN A 140 -6.12 13.84 24.38
C GLN A 140 -7.19 14.37 23.40
N TYR A 141 -7.55 13.57 22.38
CA TYR A 141 -8.66 13.85 21.47
C TYR A 141 -8.47 15.04 20.51
N ARG A 142 -8.02 14.75 19.28
CA ARG A 142 -8.42 15.50 18.07
C ARG A 142 -8.16 14.69 16.80
N GLY A 143 -9.12 13.83 16.52
CA GLY A 143 -9.38 13.24 15.21
C GLY A 143 -8.55 12.01 14.88
N ASN A 144 -9.05 10.86 15.33
CA ASN A 144 -8.39 9.60 15.11
C ASN A 144 -8.58 9.17 13.66
N ARG A 145 -7.43 8.88 13.06
CA ARG A 145 -7.18 8.64 11.64
C ARG A 145 -7.09 7.15 11.41
N LEU A 146 -7.47 6.73 10.22
CA LEU A 146 -7.74 5.33 9.96
C LEU A 146 -7.19 4.93 8.62
N CYS A 147 -6.33 3.93 8.61
CA CYS A 147 -5.73 3.40 7.41
C CYS A 147 -6.25 1.99 7.14
N THR A 148 -6.41 1.67 5.85
CA THR A 148 -6.64 0.31 5.37
C THR A 148 -5.31 -0.44 5.28
N ARG A 149 -4.99 -1.28 6.26
CA ARG A 149 -3.87 -2.26 6.18
C ARG A 149 -4.34 -3.57 6.81
N ARG A 150 -3.63 -4.67 6.59
CA ARG A 150 -3.89 -5.99 7.20
C ARG A 150 -4.21 -5.92 8.70
#